data_AF-A0A3M2J494-F1
#
_entry.id   AF-A0A3M2J494-F1
#
_cell.length_a   1.000
_cell.length_b   1.000
_cell.length_c   1.000
_cell.angle_alpha   90.00
_cell.angle_beta   90.00
_cell.angle_gamma   90.00
#
_symmetry.space_group_name_H-M   'P 1'
#
loop_
_entity.id
_entity.type
_entity.pdbx_description
1 polymer ?
#
loop_
_entity_poly.entity_id
_entity_poly.type
_entity_poly.pdbx_seq_one_letter_code
_entity_poly.pdbx_strand_id
1 'polypeptide(L)'
;MSDRLMRALVAAGVVIASAAACSPNTEQTTAVDPATVRAEVDPDVGSISLPLDRFMLTEPEQYEIFAAQGIAFDSCVAAAGVPVEPRGTSTSDSTSSRRYGVWFRPEAERYGYGLPDSLALDSDAAGESGSPVADPTEEELAVYERCNATEDAQRFESTRIRAGFDYAEETTGLSDKALGSDEAQEVFSAWKSCLAQGGLSVDDSRSPWAIAGTSLEPTEANIRAALVDVDCKEQTNYVQRLADIEAALQAPIVEDHLAELREMRAEYDEMLDDARQYVAEHA
;
A
#
# COMPACT_ATOMS: atom_id res chain seq x y z
N MET A 1 10.26 20.63 84.94
CA MET A 1 8.89 20.54 85.47
C MET A 1 7.96 20.69 84.27
N SER A 2 7.20 19.73 83.79
CA SER A 2 7.02 18.30 84.06
C SER A 2 6.30 17.70 82.84
N ASP A 3 6.58 16.42 82.58
CA ASP A 3 5.79 15.31 81.99
C ASP A 3 4.71 15.58 80.91
N ARG A 4 4.76 15.03 79.68
CA ARG A 4 4.69 13.63 79.15
C ARG A 4 3.25 13.09 78.87
N LEU A 5 3.11 12.51 77.65
CA LEU A 5 2.06 11.62 77.09
C LEU A 5 0.70 12.28 76.75
N MET A 6 -0.03 11.96 75.67
CA MET A 6 -0.28 10.66 75.02
C MET A 6 -0.81 10.84 73.56
N ARG A 7 -0.72 9.75 72.77
CA ARG A 7 -0.96 9.61 71.32
C ARG A 7 -2.44 9.59 70.86
N ALA A 8 -2.59 9.71 69.53
CA ALA A 8 -3.59 9.05 68.64
C ALA A 8 -5.00 9.68 68.56
N LEU A 9 -5.77 9.66 67.47
CA LEU A 9 -5.65 9.30 66.04
C LEU A 9 -6.99 9.73 65.38
N VAL A 10 -6.96 10.03 64.08
CA VAL A 10 -8.01 9.75 63.06
C VAL A 10 -9.16 10.76 62.78
N ALA A 11 -9.23 11.06 61.48
CA ALA A 11 -10.35 11.43 60.61
C ALA A 11 -10.93 12.85 60.65
N ALA A 12 -10.50 13.67 59.69
CA ALA A 12 -11.36 14.69 59.09
C ALA A 12 -11.33 14.51 57.55
N GLY A 13 -12.49 14.16 57.00
CA GLY A 13 -12.70 13.96 55.57
C GLY A 13 -12.69 15.27 54.80
N VAL A 14 -12.10 15.23 53.61
CA VAL A 14 -12.15 16.33 52.64
C VAL A 14 -13.03 15.87 51.48
N VAL A 15 -14.11 16.62 51.29
CA VAL A 15 -15.04 16.54 50.16
C VAL A 15 -14.34 17.16 48.95
N ILE A 16 -14.12 16.38 47.88
CA ILE A 16 -13.62 16.88 46.60
C ILE A 16 -14.84 17.07 45.68
N ALA A 17 -15.11 18.32 45.31
CA ALA A 17 -16.09 18.69 44.31
C ALA A 17 -15.48 18.57 42.91
N SER A 18 -15.97 17.61 42.13
CA SER A 18 -15.55 17.37 40.75
C SER A 18 -16.32 18.30 39.80
N ALA A 19 -15.67 19.36 39.33
CA ALA A 19 -16.15 20.13 38.18
C ALA A 19 -15.63 19.46 36.90
N ALA A 20 -16.49 18.75 36.19
CA ALA A 20 -16.23 18.27 34.85
C ALA A 20 -16.30 19.46 33.88
N ALA A 21 -15.12 19.98 33.50
CA ALA A 21 -14.99 20.88 32.36
C ALA A 21 -14.63 20.02 31.15
N CYS A 22 -15.56 19.93 30.20
CA CYS A 22 -15.33 19.32 28.90
C CYS A 22 -14.26 20.11 28.15
N SER A 23 -13.08 19.52 27.97
CA SER A 23 -12.15 19.96 26.93
C SER A 23 -12.75 19.57 25.58
N PRO A 24 -12.84 20.47 24.59
CA PRO A 24 -13.05 20.03 23.22
C PRO A 24 -11.82 19.20 22.83
N ASN A 25 -12.05 17.95 22.43
CA ASN A 25 -11.07 17.19 21.68
C ASN A 25 -10.77 18.01 20.42
N THR A 26 -9.66 18.72 20.42
CA THR A 26 -9.01 19.13 19.19
C THR A 26 -8.65 17.82 18.49
N GLU A 27 -9.46 17.43 17.52
CA GLU A 27 -9.02 16.53 16.47
C GLU A 27 -7.69 17.08 15.98
N GLN A 28 -6.61 16.34 16.27
CA GLN A 28 -5.34 16.60 15.65
C GLN A 28 -5.53 16.26 14.17
N THR A 29 -5.97 17.25 13.40
CA THR A 29 -5.59 17.32 12.00
C THR A 29 -4.07 17.43 12.05
N THR A 30 -3.38 16.29 11.91
CA THR A 30 -1.93 16.26 11.75
C THR A 30 -1.62 17.05 10.48
N ALA A 31 -1.34 18.33 10.66
CA ALA A 31 -0.73 19.14 9.64
C ALA A 31 0.59 18.44 9.29
N VAL A 32 0.63 17.82 8.12
CA VAL A 32 1.87 17.32 7.54
C VAL A 32 2.79 18.52 7.42
N ASP A 33 3.87 18.53 8.20
CA ASP A 33 4.93 19.53 8.10
C ASP A 33 5.67 19.29 6.78
N PRO A 34 5.73 20.27 5.86
CA PRO A 34 6.48 20.15 4.60
C PRO A 34 7.95 19.76 4.80
N ALA A 35 8.55 20.05 5.97
CA ALA A 35 9.91 19.64 6.33
C ALA A 35 10.03 18.16 6.76
N THR A 36 8.91 17.44 6.91
CA THR A 36 8.82 16.01 7.27
C THR A 36 8.47 15.10 6.09
N VAL A 37 8.49 15.65 4.87
CA VAL A 37 8.15 14.94 3.64
C VAL A 37 9.28 13.98 3.25
N ARG A 38 9.36 12.85 3.96
CA ARG A 38 10.24 11.72 3.65
C ARG A 38 9.42 10.51 3.24
N ALA A 39 10.08 9.61 2.52
CA ALA A 39 9.49 8.32 2.25
C ALA A 39 9.48 7.46 3.51
N GLU A 40 8.48 6.61 3.63
CA GLU A 40 8.40 5.58 4.67
C GLU A 40 8.67 4.23 4.03
N VAL A 41 9.70 3.53 4.51
CA VAL A 41 10.01 2.16 4.11
C VAL A 41 9.76 1.25 5.30
N ASP A 42 8.83 0.33 5.18
CA ASP A 42 8.52 -0.67 6.21
C ASP A 42 9.13 -2.02 5.82
N PRO A 43 10.26 -2.41 6.43
CA PRO A 43 10.93 -3.67 6.11
C PRO A 43 10.22 -4.91 6.67
N ASP A 44 9.24 -4.76 7.58
CA ASP A 44 8.52 -5.87 8.16
C ASP A 44 7.40 -6.36 7.23
N VAL A 45 6.78 -5.45 6.48
CA VAL A 45 5.74 -5.78 5.48
C VAL A 45 6.16 -5.53 4.03
N GLY A 46 7.38 -5.03 3.80
CA GLY A 46 7.92 -4.82 2.46
C GLY A 46 7.26 -3.66 1.71
N SER A 47 6.81 -2.62 2.42
CA SER A 47 6.13 -1.48 1.80
C SER A 47 7.06 -0.27 1.63
N ILE A 48 6.75 0.55 0.62
CA ILE A 48 7.39 1.85 0.38
C ILE A 48 6.26 2.83 0.13
N SER A 49 6.14 3.86 0.96
CA SER A 49 5.17 4.95 0.82
C SER A 49 5.90 6.26 0.55
N LEU A 50 5.62 6.85 -0.60
CA LEU A 50 6.08 8.19 -0.95
C LEU A 50 5.06 9.25 -0.47
N PRO A 51 5.48 10.52 -0.39
CA PRO A 51 4.62 11.61 0.07
C PRO A 51 3.24 11.72 -0.60
N LEU A 52 3.19 11.62 -1.93
CA LEU A 52 1.95 11.71 -2.69
C LEU A 52 1.05 10.48 -2.48
N ASP A 53 1.63 9.32 -2.18
CA ASP A 53 0.88 8.06 -1.98
C ASP A 53 -0.08 8.18 -0.78
N ARG A 54 0.23 9.05 0.21
CA ARG A 54 -0.59 9.28 1.41
C ARG A 54 -1.97 9.85 1.12
N PHE A 55 -2.17 10.44 -0.06
CA PHE A 55 -3.44 11.02 -0.47
C PHE A 55 -4.20 10.12 -1.46
N MET A 56 -3.56 9.07 -1.96
CA MET A 56 -4.17 8.10 -2.86
C MET A 56 -4.89 7.00 -2.07
N LEU A 57 -5.78 6.27 -2.73
CA LEU A 57 -6.29 5.01 -2.19
C LEU A 57 -5.18 3.96 -2.18
N THR A 58 -5.01 3.29 -1.05
CA THR A 58 -4.17 2.10 -0.94
C THR A 58 -4.84 0.91 -1.63
N GLU A 59 -4.07 -0.13 -1.96
CA GLU A 59 -4.63 -1.35 -2.55
C GLU A 59 -5.68 -2.02 -1.64
N PRO A 60 -5.47 -2.16 -0.31
CA PRO A 60 -6.50 -2.67 0.59
C PRO A 60 -7.78 -1.82 0.59
N GLU A 61 -7.66 -0.50 0.59
CA GLU A 61 -8.82 0.40 0.52
C GLU A 61 -9.59 0.23 -0.79
N GLN A 62 -8.91 0.07 -1.93
CA GLN A 62 -9.57 -0.23 -3.21
C GLN A 62 -10.33 -1.56 -3.15
N TYR A 63 -9.76 -2.61 -2.53
CA TYR A 63 -10.47 -3.88 -2.36
C TYR A 63 -11.71 -3.75 -1.46
N GLU A 64 -11.69 -2.89 -0.45
CA GLU A 64 -12.88 -2.62 0.37
C GLU A 64 -14.01 -2.00 -0.46
N ILE A 65 -13.68 -1.06 -1.34
CA ILE A 65 -14.65 -0.47 -2.29
C ILE A 65 -15.18 -1.53 -3.26
N PHE A 66 -14.29 -2.34 -3.85
CA PHE A 66 -14.69 -3.40 -4.80
C PHE A 66 -15.47 -4.52 -4.13
N ALA A 67 -15.24 -4.79 -2.84
CA ALA A 67 -16.04 -5.74 -2.08
C ALA A 67 -17.50 -5.29 -1.99
N ALA A 68 -17.75 -3.99 -1.74
CA ALA A 68 -19.10 -3.43 -1.74
C ALA A 68 -19.78 -3.55 -3.12
N GLN A 69 -19.07 -3.19 -4.19
CA GLN A 69 -19.55 -3.39 -5.56
C GLN A 69 -19.92 -4.85 -5.82
N GLY A 70 -19.04 -5.76 -5.39
CA GLY A 70 -19.22 -7.18 -5.57
C GLY A 70 -20.46 -7.72 -4.86
N ILE A 71 -20.71 -7.31 -3.61
CA ILE A 71 -21.91 -7.70 -2.86
C ILE A 71 -23.17 -7.19 -3.56
N ALA A 72 -23.16 -5.95 -4.06
CA ALA A 72 -24.28 -5.39 -4.82
C ALA A 72 -24.56 -6.19 -6.11
N PHE A 73 -23.51 -6.48 -6.87
CA PHE A 73 -23.59 -7.28 -8.08
C PHE A 73 -24.13 -8.68 -7.80
N ASP A 74 -23.55 -9.40 -6.84
CA ASP A 74 -23.92 -10.77 -6.49
C ASP A 74 -25.38 -10.86 -6.01
N SER A 75 -25.82 -9.89 -5.22
CA SER A 75 -27.19 -9.82 -4.73
C SER A 75 -28.19 -9.70 -5.89
N CYS A 76 -27.87 -8.88 -6.89
CA CYS A 76 -28.69 -8.74 -8.10
C CYS A 76 -28.69 -10.03 -8.95
N VAL A 77 -27.52 -10.62 -9.18
CA VAL A 77 -27.39 -11.85 -9.99
C VAL A 77 -28.14 -13.02 -9.34
N ALA A 78 -27.98 -13.18 -8.03
CA ALA A 78 -28.69 -14.20 -7.25
C ALA A 78 -30.21 -13.98 -7.29
N ALA A 79 -30.67 -12.72 -7.19
CA ALA A 79 -32.10 -12.38 -7.31
C ALA A 79 -32.67 -12.67 -8.71
N ALA A 80 -31.84 -12.60 -9.75
CA ALA A 80 -32.19 -12.98 -11.12
C ALA A 80 -32.19 -14.50 -11.35
N GLY A 81 -31.81 -15.30 -10.35
CA GLY A 81 -31.79 -16.77 -10.42
C GLY A 81 -30.57 -17.35 -11.15
N VAL A 82 -29.57 -16.51 -11.46
CA VAL A 82 -28.28 -16.96 -12.01
C VAL A 82 -27.41 -17.41 -10.83
N PRO A 83 -26.80 -18.61 -10.89
CA PRO A 83 -25.91 -19.08 -9.82
C PRO A 83 -24.74 -18.12 -9.62
N VAL A 84 -24.55 -17.65 -8.38
CA VAL A 84 -23.37 -16.91 -7.96
C VAL A 84 -22.45 -17.87 -7.22
N GLU A 85 -21.25 -18.08 -7.75
CA GLU A 85 -20.21 -18.78 -7.00
C GLU A 85 -19.69 -17.84 -5.89
N PRO A 86 -19.47 -18.34 -4.67
CA PRO A 86 -18.88 -17.54 -3.61
C PRO A 86 -17.55 -16.95 -4.12
N ARG A 87 -17.38 -15.63 -4.06
CA ARG A 87 -16.05 -15.06 -4.22
C ARG A 87 -15.16 -15.73 -3.19
N GLY A 88 -14.17 -16.49 -3.66
CA GLY A 88 -13.11 -16.96 -2.79
C GLY A 88 -12.53 -15.74 -2.09
N THR A 89 -12.16 -15.88 -0.82
CA THR A 89 -11.26 -14.91 -0.21
C THR A 89 -9.95 -15.01 -0.99
N SER A 90 -9.82 -14.24 -2.07
CA SER A 90 -8.53 -14.03 -2.69
C SER A 90 -7.72 -13.29 -1.64
N THR A 91 -6.97 -14.04 -0.84
CA THR A 91 -5.75 -13.50 -0.27
C THR A 91 -4.87 -13.25 -1.48
N SER A 92 -5.04 -12.08 -2.11
CA SER A 92 -4.00 -11.53 -2.95
C SER A 92 -2.76 -11.59 -2.06
N ASP A 93 -1.83 -12.48 -2.38
CA ASP A 93 -0.52 -12.49 -1.74
C ASP A 93 0.12 -11.16 -2.16
N SER A 94 -0.20 -10.09 -1.43
CA SER A 94 0.27 -8.75 -1.76
C SER A 94 1.79 -8.79 -1.73
N THR A 95 2.41 -8.59 -2.88
CA THR A 95 3.86 -8.57 -2.95
C THR A 95 4.38 -7.25 -2.41
N SER A 96 5.53 -7.33 -1.76
CA SER A 96 6.35 -6.19 -1.38
C SER A 96 6.56 -5.24 -2.57
N SER A 97 6.71 -3.96 -2.27
CA SER A 97 6.97 -2.95 -3.29
C SER A 97 8.26 -3.26 -4.01
N ARG A 98 8.21 -3.51 -5.33
CA ARG A 98 9.41 -3.73 -6.16
C ARG A 98 9.91 -2.47 -6.86
N ARG A 99 9.51 -1.29 -6.37
CA ARG A 99 9.86 0.03 -6.94
C ARG A 99 11.37 0.21 -7.18
N TYR A 100 12.21 -0.35 -6.31
CA TYR A 100 13.68 -0.31 -6.42
C TYR A 100 14.29 -1.73 -6.50
N GLY A 101 13.58 -2.66 -7.14
CA GLY A 101 13.98 -4.06 -7.27
C GLY A 101 13.61 -4.92 -6.06
N VAL A 102 14.11 -6.16 -6.01
CA VAL A 102 13.88 -7.08 -4.89
C VAL A 102 14.65 -6.62 -3.66
N TRP A 103 13.97 -6.43 -2.54
CA TRP A 103 14.60 -5.99 -1.29
C TRP A 103 13.96 -6.60 -0.04
N PHE A 104 12.75 -7.14 -0.15
CA PHE A 104 12.05 -7.76 0.96
C PHE A 104 12.52 -9.21 1.16
N ARG A 105 13.15 -9.47 2.31
CA ARG A 105 13.78 -10.76 2.62
C ARG A 105 12.83 -11.96 2.54
N PRO A 106 11.62 -11.93 3.14
CA PRO A 106 10.73 -13.10 3.10
C PRO A 106 10.39 -13.57 1.69
N GLU A 107 10.26 -12.64 0.73
CA GLU A 107 10.06 -12.97 -0.67
C GLU A 107 11.33 -13.50 -1.33
N ALA A 108 12.48 -12.88 -1.09
CA ALA A 108 13.75 -13.33 -1.65
C ALA A 108 14.09 -14.76 -1.21
N GLU A 109 13.78 -15.12 0.05
CA GLU A 109 13.96 -16.47 0.58
C GLU A 109 13.09 -17.52 -0.13
N ARG A 110 11.87 -17.14 -0.51
CA ARG A 110 10.89 -18.07 -1.10
C ARG A 110 10.96 -18.13 -2.63
N TYR A 111 11.20 -17.00 -3.28
CA TYR A 111 11.06 -16.83 -4.72
C TYR A 111 12.34 -16.35 -5.43
N GLY A 112 13.37 -15.97 -4.68
CA GLY A 112 14.55 -15.31 -5.25
C GLY A 112 14.14 -14.01 -5.95
N TYR A 113 14.28 -13.95 -7.28
CA TYR A 113 13.82 -12.82 -8.07
C TYR A 113 12.39 -12.98 -8.63
N GLY A 114 11.82 -14.18 -8.54
CA GLY A 114 10.46 -14.47 -8.99
C GLY A 114 9.37 -13.87 -8.11
N LEU A 115 8.13 -14.20 -8.45
CA LEU A 115 6.92 -13.86 -7.70
C LEU A 115 6.20 -15.17 -7.32
N PRO A 116 5.22 -15.13 -6.39
CA PRO A 116 4.28 -16.24 -6.22
C PRO A 116 3.68 -16.69 -7.56
N ASP A 117 3.46 -17.99 -7.74
CA ASP A 117 2.93 -18.56 -8.99
C ASP A 117 1.60 -17.91 -9.42
N SER A 118 0.74 -17.55 -8.45
CA SER A 118 -0.52 -16.83 -8.71
C SER A 118 -0.31 -15.53 -9.50
N LEU A 119 0.75 -14.77 -9.18
CA LEU A 119 1.08 -13.51 -9.83
C LEU A 119 1.98 -13.68 -11.06
N ALA A 120 2.80 -14.73 -11.10
CA ALA A 120 3.58 -15.08 -12.28
C ALA A 120 2.67 -15.46 -13.45
N LEU A 121 1.59 -16.21 -13.18
CA LEU A 121 0.60 -16.60 -14.16
C LEU A 121 -0.17 -15.40 -14.70
N ASP A 122 -0.50 -14.39 -13.89
CA ASP A 122 -1.20 -13.17 -14.37
C ASP A 122 -0.37 -12.36 -15.39
N SER A 123 0.96 -12.45 -15.35
CA SER A 123 1.84 -11.72 -16.28
C SER A 123 1.94 -12.36 -17.68
N ASP A 124 1.77 -13.68 -17.77
CA ASP A 124 1.70 -14.44 -19.04
C ASP A 124 0.25 -14.71 -19.49
N ALA A 125 -0.72 -14.62 -18.57
CA ALA A 125 -2.13 -14.91 -18.79
C ALA A 125 -3.03 -13.66 -18.94
N ALA A 126 -2.46 -12.52 -19.34
CA ALA A 126 -3.28 -11.41 -19.88
C ALA A 126 -4.13 -11.83 -21.11
N GLY A 127 -4.01 -13.07 -21.59
CA GLY A 127 -4.85 -13.68 -22.62
C GLY A 127 -5.73 -14.87 -22.20
N GLU A 128 -5.55 -15.49 -21.03
CA GLU A 128 -6.35 -16.67 -20.61
C GLU A 128 -6.46 -16.75 -19.09
N SER A 129 -7.37 -15.96 -18.50
CA SER A 129 -7.97 -16.31 -17.21
C SER A 129 -8.87 -17.52 -17.41
N GLY A 130 -8.25 -18.69 -17.59
CA GLY A 130 -8.92 -19.99 -17.69
C GLY A 130 -9.31 -20.49 -16.30
N SER A 131 -10.19 -19.77 -15.61
CA SER A 131 -10.95 -20.40 -14.54
C SER A 131 -11.76 -21.54 -15.18
N PRO A 132 -11.91 -22.73 -14.56
CA PRO A 132 -12.69 -23.85 -15.13
C PRO A 132 -14.20 -23.57 -15.01
N VAL A 133 -14.60 -22.35 -15.36
CA VAL A 133 -15.96 -21.85 -15.34
C VAL A 133 -16.49 -22.05 -16.76
N ALA A 134 -17.68 -22.62 -16.88
CA ALA A 134 -18.36 -22.62 -18.15
C ALA A 134 -18.55 -21.15 -18.57
N ASP A 135 -18.19 -20.81 -19.82
CA ASP A 135 -18.43 -19.46 -20.33
C ASP A 135 -19.91 -19.08 -20.09
N PRO A 136 -20.19 -17.90 -19.53
CA PRO A 136 -21.56 -17.47 -19.28
C PRO A 136 -22.33 -17.46 -20.60
N THR A 137 -23.56 -17.96 -20.55
CA THR A 137 -24.48 -17.88 -21.68
C THR A 137 -24.79 -16.42 -22.01
N GLU A 138 -25.27 -16.16 -23.23
CA GLU A 138 -25.71 -14.82 -23.64
C GLU A 138 -26.81 -14.24 -22.70
N GLU A 139 -27.65 -15.11 -22.13
CA GLU A 139 -28.67 -14.73 -21.15
C GLU A 139 -28.06 -14.30 -19.81
N GLU A 140 -27.05 -15.02 -19.31
CA GLU A 140 -26.32 -14.68 -18.09
C GLU A 140 -25.50 -13.39 -18.27
N LEU A 141 -24.86 -13.19 -19.42
CA LEU A 141 -24.18 -11.94 -19.76
C LEU A 141 -25.14 -10.74 -19.72
N ALA A 142 -26.35 -10.89 -20.27
CA ALA A 142 -27.36 -9.85 -20.21
C ALA A 142 -27.82 -9.57 -18.76
N VAL A 143 -27.83 -10.57 -17.87
CA VAL A 143 -28.06 -10.38 -16.43
C VAL A 143 -26.92 -9.59 -15.82
N TYR A 144 -25.66 -9.95 -16.09
CA TYR A 144 -24.48 -9.26 -15.55
C TYR A 144 -24.43 -7.78 -15.97
N GLU A 145 -24.69 -7.47 -17.24
CA GLU A 145 -24.77 -6.10 -17.72
C GLU A 145 -25.84 -5.29 -16.98
N ARG A 146 -27.03 -5.87 -16.77
CA ARG A 146 -28.10 -5.21 -16.00
C ARG A 146 -27.72 -5.03 -14.54
N CYS A 147 -27.07 -6.01 -13.92
CA CYS A 147 -26.67 -5.94 -12.52
C CYS A 147 -25.55 -4.93 -12.29
N ASN A 148 -24.58 -4.84 -13.20
CA ASN A 148 -23.55 -3.78 -13.17
C ASN A 148 -24.13 -2.38 -13.37
N ALA A 149 -25.27 -2.25 -14.05
CA ALA A 149 -25.96 -0.97 -14.26
C ALA A 149 -26.94 -0.59 -13.12
N THR A 150 -27.04 -1.40 -12.05
CA THR A 150 -27.86 -1.04 -10.89
C THR A 150 -27.26 0.13 -10.11
N GLU A 151 -28.10 0.88 -9.40
CA GLU A 151 -27.64 2.03 -8.59
C GLU A 151 -26.60 1.60 -7.56
N ASP A 152 -26.83 0.48 -6.84
CA ASP A 152 -25.91 -0.04 -5.82
C ASP A 152 -24.58 -0.52 -6.43
N ALA A 153 -24.59 -1.20 -7.59
CA ALA A 153 -23.34 -1.62 -8.24
C ALA A 153 -22.57 -0.43 -8.83
N GLN A 154 -23.28 0.54 -9.41
CA GLN A 154 -22.68 1.76 -9.94
C GLN A 154 -22.08 2.61 -8.84
N ARG A 155 -22.66 2.60 -7.63
CA ARG A 155 -22.21 3.38 -6.46
C ARG A 155 -20.72 3.18 -6.16
N PHE A 156 -20.22 1.96 -6.32
CA PHE A 156 -18.85 1.55 -6.01
C PHE A 156 -18.02 1.21 -7.26
N GLU A 157 -18.45 1.68 -8.44
CA GLU A 157 -17.72 1.41 -9.68
C GLU A 157 -16.34 2.06 -9.68
N SER A 158 -15.34 1.32 -10.18
CA SER A 158 -13.95 1.79 -10.29
C SER A 158 -13.79 3.09 -11.08
N THR A 159 -14.65 3.40 -12.04
CA THR A 159 -14.59 4.67 -12.79
C THR A 159 -14.94 5.90 -11.96
N ARG A 160 -15.55 5.71 -10.77
CA ARG A 160 -15.75 6.77 -9.78
C ARG A 160 -14.50 7.06 -8.97
N ILE A 161 -13.57 6.10 -8.91
CA ILE A 161 -12.27 6.34 -8.29
C ILE A 161 -11.47 7.24 -9.22
N ARG A 162 -11.12 8.41 -8.72
CA ARG A 162 -10.30 9.37 -9.44
C ARG A 162 -8.94 8.74 -9.79
N ALA A 163 -8.60 8.75 -11.09
CA ALA A 163 -7.43 8.02 -11.60
C ALA A 163 -6.07 8.69 -11.31
N GLY A 164 -6.04 9.88 -10.70
CA GLY A 164 -4.80 10.60 -10.41
C GLY A 164 -5.00 12.09 -10.09
N PHE A 165 -3.90 12.84 -10.14
CA PHE A 165 -3.87 14.28 -9.82
C PHE A 165 -4.23 15.15 -11.03
N ASP A 166 -4.88 16.30 -10.81
CA ASP A 166 -5.18 17.26 -11.91
C ASP A 166 -3.91 17.90 -12.50
N TYR A 167 -2.82 17.91 -11.73
CA TYR A 167 -1.50 18.40 -12.09
C TYR A 167 -0.55 17.25 -12.49
N ALA A 168 -1.09 16.25 -13.21
CA ALA A 168 -0.34 15.06 -13.63
C ALA A 168 0.99 15.39 -14.32
N GLU A 169 1.06 16.47 -15.10
CA GLU A 169 2.29 16.94 -15.75
C GLU A 169 3.44 17.21 -14.76
N GLU A 170 3.15 17.75 -13.57
CA GLU A 170 4.16 18.04 -12.54
C GLU A 170 4.66 16.78 -11.84
N THR A 171 3.80 15.75 -11.75
CA THR A 171 4.15 14.45 -11.16
C THR A 171 4.80 13.48 -12.16
N THR A 172 4.75 13.79 -13.45
CA THR A 172 5.24 12.90 -14.50
C THR A 172 6.76 12.83 -14.50
N GLY A 173 7.30 11.61 -14.48
CA GLY A 173 8.75 11.37 -14.60
C GLY A 173 9.57 11.70 -13.34
N LEU A 174 8.94 11.94 -12.19
CA LEU A 174 9.67 12.17 -10.94
C LEU A 174 10.57 11.00 -10.56
N SER A 175 10.10 9.75 -10.76
CA SER A 175 10.89 8.56 -10.49
C SER A 175 12.13 8.49 -11.39
N ASP A 176 11.99 8.75 -12.70
CA ASP A 176 13.12 8.77 -13.63
C ASP A 176 14.13 9.87 -13.27
N LYS A 177 13.63 11.05 -12.89
CA LYS A 177 14.46 12.17 -12.43
C LYS A 177 15.20 11.83 -11.13
N ALA A 178 14.53 11.17 -10.17
CA ALA A 178 15.15 10.70 -8.94
C ALA A 178 16.26 9.70 -9.23
N LEU A 179 15.98 8.67 -10.03
CA LEU A 179 16.94 7.61 -10.36
C LEU A 179 18.10 8.09 -11.24
N GLY A 180 17.89 9.15 -12.02
CA GLY A 180 18.91 9.81 -12.84
C GLY A 180 19.78 10.83 -12.11
N SER A 181 19.49 11.14 -10.84
CA SER A 181 20.24 12.13 -10.05
C SER A 181 21.64 11.65 -9.64
N ASP A 182 22.56 12.59 -9.38
CA ASP A 182 23.89 12.28 -8.88
C ASP A 182 23.82 11.56 -7.52
N GLU A 183 22.89 11.97 -6.66
CA GLU A 183 22.61 11.34 -5.37
C GLU A 183 22.20 9.87 -5.53
N ALA A 184 21.34 9.56 -6.51
CA ALA A 184 20.97 8.18 -6.80
C ALA A 184 22.16 7.39 -7.34
N GLN A 185 23.02 7.97 -8.17
CA GLN A 185 24.23 7.31 -8.66
C GLN A 185 25.18 6.94 -7.52
N GLU A 186 25.29 7.75 -6.47
CA GLU A 186 26.04 7.40 -5.27
C GLU A 186 25.44 6.20 -4.52
N VAL A 187 24.10 6.13 -4.43
CA VAL A 187 23.38 4.99 -3.85
C VAL A 187 23.65 3.70 -4.65
N PHE A 188 23.51 3.77 -5.98
CA PHE A 188 23.82 2.65 -6.88
C PHE A 188 25.29 2.20 -6.75
N SER A 189 26.24 3.13 -6.68
CA SER A 189 27.66 2.82 -6.59
C SER A 189 28.01 2.09 -5.28
N ALA A 190 27.42 2.52 -4.16
CA ALA A 190 27.60 1.85 -2.87
C ALA A 190 27.05 0.41 -2.89
N TRP A 191 25.84 0.22 -3.42
CA TRP A 191 25.22 -1.10 -3.56
C TRP A 191 26.01 -2.02 -4.52
N LYS A 192 26.39 -1.52 -5.71
CA LYS A 192 27.22 -2.25 -6.68
C LYS A 192 28.57 -2.68 -6.07
N SER A 193 29.17 -1.84 -5.23
CA SER A 193 30.41 -2.18 -4.53
C SER A 193 30.22 -3.28 -3.47
N CYS A 194 29.06 -3.33 -2.81
CA CYS A 194 28.71 -4.43 -1.91
C CYS A 194 28.48 -5.74 -2.69
N LEU A 195 27.70 -5.69 -3.77
CA LEU A 195 27.44 -6.85 -4.63
C LEU A 195 28.73 -7.50 -5.13
N ALA A 196 29.69 -6.68 -5.58
CA ALA A 196 30.98 -7.17 -6.08
C ALA A 196 31.77 -7.94 -5.00
N GLN A 197 31.67 -7.55 -3.73
CA GLN A 197 32.27 -8.29 -2.62
C GLN A 197 31.54 -9.62 -2.35
N GLY A 198 30.23 -9.66 -2.59
CA GLY A 198 29.41 -10.87 -2.60
C GLY A 198 29.56 -11.74 -3.86
N GLY A 199 30.42 -11.36 -4.81
CA GLY A 199 30.63 -12.08 -6.07
C GLY A 199 29.51 -11.90 -7.09
N LEU A 200 28.65 -10.89 -6.92
CA LEU A 200 27.58 -10.53 -7.85
C LEU A 200 27.95 -9.29 -8.67
N SER A 201 27.35 -9.16 -9.84
CA SER A 201 27.44 -7.96 -10.66
C SER A 201 26.07 -7.61 -11.25
N VAL A 202 25.88 -6.33 -11.58
CA VAL A 202 24.63 -5.84 -12.19
C VAL A 202 24.68 -6.01 -13.70
N ASP A 203 23.53 -6.27 -14.31
CA ASP A 203 23.27 -6.25 -15.74
C ASP A 203 22.42 -5.03 -16.07
N ASP A 204 23.10 -3.88 -16.26
CA ASP A 204 22.48 -2.59 -16.54
C ASP A 204 21.68 -2.57 -17.86
N SER A 205 21.78 -3.61 -18.71
CA SER A 205 21.00 -3.71 -19.95
C SER A 205 19.55 -4.15 -19.74
N ARG A 206 19.25 -4.81 -18.62
CA ARG A 206 17.89 -5.25 -18.26
C ARG A 206 17.19 -4.25 -17.36
N SER A 207 17.86 -3.79 -16.31
CA SER A 207 17.39 -2.70 -15.44
C SER A 207 18.55 -2.19 -14.57
N PRO A 208 18.42 -1.02 -13.92
CA PRO A 208 19.45 -0.48 -13.03
C PRO A 208 19.78 -1.38 -11.82
N TRP A 209 18.92 -2.37 -11.51
CA TRP A 209 19.04 -3.26 -10.35
C TRP A 209 19.01 -4.75 -10.71
N ALA A 210 19.09 -5.12 -11.99
CA ALA A 210 19.09 -6.52 -12.40
C ALA A 210 20.44 -7.18 -12.10
N ILE A 211 20.45 -8.34 -11.44
CA ILE A 211 21.70 -9.09 -11.18
C ILE A 211 22.04 -9.99 -12.36
N ALA A 212 23.29 -9.93 -12.83
CA ALA A 212 23.77 -10.70 -13.98
C ALA A 212 23.70 -12.21 -13.71
N GLY A 213 23.26 -12.98 -14.72
CA GLY A 213 23.20 -14.44 -14.65
C GLY A 213 22.02 -15.01 -13.84
N THR A 214 21.06 -14.17 -13.43
CA THR A 214 19.85 -14.61 -12.71
C THR A 214 18.61 -14.60 -13.61
N SER A 215 17.63 -15.44 -13.24
CA SER A 215 16.29 -15.50 -13.85
C SER A 215 15.19 -15.37 -12.79
N LEU A 216 13.94 -15.34 -13.22
CA LEU A 216 12.76 -15.29 -12.34
C LEU A 216 12.45 -16.64 -11.69
N GLU A 217 13.04 -17.73 -12.16
CA GLU A 217 12.85 -19.07 -11.59
C GLU A 217 13.38 -19.12 -10.14
N PRO A 218 12.65 -19.69 -9.18
CA PRO A 218 13.06 -19.79 -7.77
C PRO A 218 14.09 -20.91 -7.55
N THR A 219 15.16 -20.92 -8.34
CA THR A 219 16.27 -21.87 -8.18
C THR A 219 17.12 -21.52 -6.97
N GLU A 220 17.79 -22.52 -6.38
CA GLU A 220 18.69 -22.30 -5.24
C GLU A 220 19.78 -21.25 -5.53
N ALA A 221 20.24 -21.18 -6.79
CA ALA A 221 21.21 -20.17 -7.22
C ALA A 221 20.62 -18.75 -7.23
N ASN A 222 19.40 -18.59 -7.75
CA ASN A 222 18.71 -17.30 -7.78
C ASN A 222 18.32 -16.83 -6.37
N ILE A 223 17.87 -17.74 -5.50
CA ILE A 223 17.58 -17.43 -4.09
C ILE A 223 18.84 -16.94 -3.38
N ARG A 224 19.97 -17.66 -3.49
CA ARG A 224 21.23 -17.21 -2.87
C ARG A 224 21.68 -15.85 -3.39
N ALA A 225 21.55 -15.60 -4.70
CA ALA A 225 21.90 -14.31 -5.27
C ALA A 225 20.96 -13.18 -4.78
N ALA A 226 19.66 -13.44 -4.67
CA ALA A 226 18.68 -12.49 -4.15
C ALA A 226 18.95 -12.15 -2.68
N LEU A 227 19.34 -13.12 -1.85
CA LEU A 227 19.68 -12.87 -0.45
C LEU A 227 20.93 -11.98 -0.30
N VAL A 228 21.96 -12.18 -1.14
CA VAL A 228 23.13 -11.29 -1.16
C VAL A 228 22.75 -9.89 -1.64
N ASP A 229 21.87 -9.77 -2.64
CA ASP A 229 21.34 -8.47 -3.07
C ASP A 229 20.59 -7.76 -1.94
N VAL A 230 19.65 -8.44 -1.28
CA VAL A 230 18.90 -7.93 -0.12
C VAL A 230 19.85 -7.50 1.00
N ASP A 231 20.82 -8.34 1.38
CA ASP A 231 21.82 -8.01 2.40
C ASP A 231 22.61 -6.74 2.03
N CYS A 232 22.94 -6.58 0.75
CA CYS A 232 23.64 -5.39 0.26
C CYS A 232 22.75 -4.15 0.26
N LYS A 233 21.45 -4.28 -0.05
CA LYS A 233 20.49 -3.19 0.00
C LYS A 233 20.23 -2.74 1.43
N GLU A 234 20.13 -3.66 2.39
CA GLU A 234 20.03 -3.37 3.82
C GLU A 234 21.30 -2.64 4.30
N GLN A 235 22.50 -3.19 4.04
CA GLN A 235 23.77 -2.61 4.50
C GLN A 235 24.04 -1.20 3.97
N THR A 236 23.59 -0.90 2.74
CA THR A 236 23.82 0.40 2.10
C THR A 236 22.66 1.38 2.27
N ASN A 237 21.62 0.96 2.99
CA ASN A 237 20.35 1.66 3.13
C ASN A 237 19.75 2.06 1.77
N TYR A 238 19.87 1.17 0.78
CA TYR A 238 19.61 1.44 -0.63
C TYR A 238 18.19 1.93 -0.88
N VAL A 239 17.20 1.20 -0.35
CA VAL A 239 15.77 1.44 -0.59
C VAL A 239 15.34 2.77 0.01
N GLN A 240 15.62 3.02 1.29
CA GLN A 240 15.27 4.28 1.95
C GLN A 240 15.94 5.48 1.28
N ARG A 241 17.22 5.37 0.88
CA ARG A 241 17.94 6.48 0.24
C ARG A 241 17.34 6.84 -1.12
N LEU A 242 16.98 5.85 -1.95
CA LEU A 242 16.30 6.12 -3.22
C LEU A 242 14.90 6.69 -3.00
N ALA A 243 14.16 6.14 -2.03
CA ALA A 243 12.83 6.62 -1.68
C ALA A 243 12.86 8.08 -1.19
N ASP A 244 13.84 8.46 -0.37
CA ASP A 244 14.02 9.82 0.13
C ASP A 244 14.39 10.82 -0.99
N ILE A 245 15.20 10.40 -1.97
CA ILE A 245 15.51 11.23 -3.15
C ILE A 245 14.22 11.53 -3.94
N GLU A 246 13.38 10.52 -4.16
CA GLU A 246 12.11 10.70 -4.85
C GLU A 246 11.13 11.54 -4.01
N ALA A 247 11.04 11.29 -2.70
CA ALA A 247 10.21 12.08 -1.78
C ALA A 247 10.59 13.57 -1.78
N ALA A 248 11.89 13.88 -1.84
CA ALA A 248 12.36 15.26 -1.93
C ALA A 248 11.90 15.97 -3.21
N LEU A 249 11.72 15.23 -4.32
CA LEU A 249 11.16 15.78 -5.56
C LEU A 249 9.63 15.97 -5.48
N GLN A 250 8.94 15.16 -4.67
CA GLN A 250 7.50 15.31 -4.44
C GLN A 250 7.16 16.42 -3.44
N ALA A 251 8.06 16.74 -2.51
CA ALA A 251 7.84 17.73 -1.46
C ALA A 251 7.28 19.08 -1.94
N PRO A 252 7.84 19.76 -2.98
CA PRO A 252 7.27 21.02 -3.46
C PRO A 252 5.87 20.86 -4.05
N ILE A 253 5.58 19.74 -4.73
CA ILE A 253 4.24 19.47 -5.29
C ILE A 253 3.23 19.27 -4.16
N VAL A 254 3.62 18.56 -3.11
CA VAL A 254 2.78 18.40 -1.91
C VAL A 254 2.52 19.73 -1.23
N GLU A 255 3.50 20.62 -1.17
CA GLU A 255 3.34 21.97 -0.60
C GLU A 255 2.40 22.84 -1.46
N ASP A 256 2.60 22.85 -2.77
CA ASP A 256 1.86 23.69 -3.72
C ASP A 256 0.39 23.25 -3.88
N HIS A 257 0.10 21.95 -3.79
CA HIS A 257 -1.23 21.36 -4.03
C HIS A 257 -1.86 20.71 -2.78
N LEU A 258 -1.43 21.12 -1.58
CA LEU A 258 -1.86 20.47 -0.33
C LEU A 258 -3.37 20.51 -0.10
N ALA A 259 -4.05 21.56 -0.57
CA ALA A 259 -5.48 21.70 -0.38
C ALA A 259 -6.24 20.71 -1.28
N GLU A 260 -5.86 20.63 -2.55
CA GLU A 260 -6.40 19.72 -3.56
C GLU A 260 -6.14 18.26 -3.18
N LEU A 261 -4.95 17.96 -2.69
CA LEU A 261 -4.59 16.63 -2.17
C LEU A 261 -5.48 16.19 -1.01
N ARG A 262 -5.80 17.10 -0.09
CA ARG A 262 -6.68 16.82 1.04
C ARG A 262 -8.14 16.67 0.63
N GLU A 263 -8.59 17.47 -0.32
CA GLU A 263 -9.93 17.34 -0.89
C GLU A 263 -10.10 15.97 -1.55
N MET A 264 -9.14 15.55 -2.37
CA MET A 264 -9.14 14.23 -2.99
C MET A 264 -9.13 13.10 -1.95
N ARG A 265 -8.30 13.18 -0.90
CA ARG A 265 -8.30 12.17 0.16
C ARG A 265 -9.65 12.09 0.89
N ALA A 266 -10.30 13.24 1.12
CA ALA A 266 -11.61 13.28 1.73
C ALA A 266 -12.68 12.61 0.85
N GLU A 267 -12.64 12.80 -0.47
CA GLU A 267 -13.52 12.09 -1.41
C GLU A 267 -13.35 10.56 -1.29
N TYR A 268 -12.10 10.08 -1.22
CA TYR A 268 -11.83 8.66 -1.01
C TYR A 268 -12.29 8.14 0.36
N ASP A 269 -12.13 8.93 1.42
CA ASP A 269 -12.61 8.57 2.76
C ASP A 269 -14.14 8.42 2.78
N GLU A 270 -14.87 9.33 2.12
CA GLU A 270 -16.32 9.24 1.97
C GLU A 270 -16.74 7.98 1.20
N MET A 271 -16.05 7.66 0.10
CA MET A 271 -16.29 6.43 -0.67
C MET A 271 -16.05 5.17 0.16
N LEU A 272 -14.98 5.15 0.97
CA LEU A 272 -14.64 4.04 1.84
C LEU A 272 -15.65 3.83 2.96
N ASP A 273 -16.05 4.90 3.63
CA ASP A 273 -17.03 4.83 4.70
C ASP A 273 -18.37 4.32 4.17
N ASP A 274 -18.76 4.75 2.98
CA ASP A 274 -19.95 4.27 2.29
C ASP A 274 -19.84 2.78 1.91
N ALA A 275 -18.71 2.36 1.32
CA ALA A 275 -18.47 0.97 0.98
C ALA A 275 -18.49 0.06 2.23
N ARG A 276 -17.83 0.48 3.31
CA ARG A 276 -17.82 -0.25 4.60
C ARG A 276 -19.21 -0.37 5.19
N GLN A 277 -20.00 0.69 5.16
CA GLN A 277 -21.39 0.66 5.62
C GLN A 277 -22.21 -0.33 4.78
N TYR A 278 -22.10 -0.24 3.45
CA TYR A 278 -22.83 -1.12 2.55
C TYR A 278 -22.47 -2.59 2.78
N VAL A 279 -21.17 -2.92 2.90
CA VAL A 279 -20.70 -4.26 3.24
C VAL A 279 -21.28 -4.71 4.58
N ALA A 280 -21.25 -3.88 5.62
CA ALA A 280 -21.77 -4.23 6.94
C ALA A 280 -23.29 -4.51 6.95
N GLU A 281 -24.04 -3.87 6.06
CA GLU A 281 -25.49 -4.03 5.93
C GLU A 281 -25.90 -5.24 5.06
N HIS A 282 -25.00 -5.73 4.20
CA HIS A 282 -25.32 -6.71 3.14
C HIS A 282 -24.42 -7.96 3.10
N ALA A 283 -23.45 -8.10 4.01
CA ALA A 283 -22.59 -9.28 4.15
C ALA A 283 -23.17 -10.38 5.05
#